data_AF-A0A494J247-F1
#
_entry.id   AF-A0A494J247-F1
#
_cell.length_a   1.000
_cell.length_b   1.000
_cell.length_c   1.000
_cell.angle_alpha   90.00
_cell.angle_beta   90.00
_cell.angle_gamma   90.00
#
_symmetry.space_group_name_H-M   'P 1'
#
loop_
_entity.id
_entity.type
_entity.pdbx_description
1 polymer ?
#
loop_
_entity_poly.entity_id
_entity_poly.type
_entity_poly.pdbx_seq_one_letter_code
_entity_poly.pdbx_strand_id
1 'polypeptide(L)'
;MLEASLAKKEAELQRRFDNHFGTWKQTNGQPMNDKRNGGAFFRKVEKQNDAIRNMQASIQKTKDAIDREKSTTAYVKGVKSGLPKSISSLIDKKGLTQWKKYPNTFFVPGVEKARIIWNDKKNRVEHKYTNTIQDPEQQKKFAQMFNSLHAEFNKK
;
A
#
# COMPACT_ATOMS: atom_id res chain seq x y z
N MET A 1 -6.38 7.05 4.93
CA MET A 1 -6.31 8.07 3.86
C MET A 1 -6.92 7.58 2.54
N LEU A 2 -6.57 6.39 2.05
CA LEU A 2 -7.16 5.85 0.81
C LEU A 2 -8.62 5.42 0.95
N GLU A 3 -9.03 4.79 2.06
CA GLU A 3 -10.43 4.41 2.28
C GLU A 3 -11.37 5.63 2.35
N ALA A 4 -10.94 6.71 3.01
CA ALA A 4 -11.68 7.98 3.01
C ALA A 4 -11.76 8.62 1.61
N SER A 5 -10.68 8.50 0.81
CA SER A 5 -10.68 8.94 -0.60
C SER A 5 -11.64 8.11 -1.45
N LEU A 6 -11.67 6.80 -1.23
CA LEU A 6 -12.60 5.88 -1.88
C LEU A 6 -14.05 6.28 -1.60
N ALA A 7 -14.41 6.47 -0.32
CA ALA A 7 -15.75 6.89 0.08
C ALA A 7 -16.18 8.21 -0.60
N LYS A 8 -15.28 9.20 -0.68
CA LYS A 8 -15.54 10.46 -1.41
C LYS A 8 -15.81 10.24 -2.90
N LYS A 9 -15.03 9.36 -3.55
CA LYS A 9 -15.23 9.03 -4.97
C LYS A 9 -16.53 8.28 -5.22
N GLU A 10 -16.90 7.36 -4.33
CA GLU A 10 -18.18 6.62 -4.41
C GLU A 10 -19.37 7.57 -4.25
N ALA A 11 -19.31 8.52 -3.31
CA ALA A 11 -20.33 9.56 -3.18
C ALA A 11 -20.43 10.47 -4.42
N GLU A 12 -19.30 10.85 -5.02
CA GLU A 12 -19.27 11.61 -6.26
C GLU A 12 -19.81 10.81 -7.46
N LEU A 13 -19.51 9.51 -7.54
CA LEU A 13 -20.09 8.63 -8.55
C LEU A 13 -21.61 8.58 -8.43
N GLN A 14 -22.15 8.49 -7.21
CA GLN A 14 -23.59 8.51 -6.98
C GLN A 14 -24.21 9.82 -7.47
N ARG A 15 -23.60 10.97 -7.17
CA ARG A 15 -24.07 12.28 -7.69
C ARG A 15 -24.10 12.34 -9.21
N ARG A 16 -23.14 11.70 -9.88
CA ARG A 16 -23.10 11.63 -11.35
C ARG A 16 -24.22 10.76 -11.91
N PHE A 17 -24.52 9.64 -11.26
CA PHE A 17 -25.69 8.83 -11.59
C PHE A 17 -26.98 9.64 -11.42
N ASP A 18 -27.15 10.33 -10.30
CA ASP A 18 -28.34 11.15 -10.05
C ASP A 18 -28.52 12.25 -11.10
N ASN A 19 -27.43 12.89 -11.53
CA ASN A 19 -27.44 13.89 -12.60
C ASN A 19 -27.81 13.28 -13.96
N HIS A 20 -27.26 12.11 -14.28
CA HIS A 20 -27.55 11.39 -15.51
C HIS A 20 -29.01 10.95 -15.57
N PHE A 21 -29.51 10.30 -14.52
CA PHE A 21 -30.91 9.91 -14.42
C PHE A 21 -31.84 11.13 -14.41
N GLY A 22 -31.45 12.23 -13.75
CA GLY A 22 -32.18 13.50 -13.81
C GLY A 22 -32.29 14.05 -15.23
N THR A 23 -31.26 13.89 -16.05
CA THR A 23 -31.29 14.28 -17.47
C THR A 23 -32.25 13.42 -18.27
N TRP A 24 -32.32 12.11 -18.01
CA TRP A 24 -33.31 11.23 -18.64
C TRP A 24 -34.74 11.50 -18.16
N LYS A 25 -34.94 11.84 -16.88
CA LYS A 25 -36.27 12.19 -16.36
C LYS A 25 -36.89 13.41 -17.07
N GLN A 26 -36.07 14.32 -17.58
CA GLN A 26 -36.54 15.49 -18.36
C GLN A 26 -37.23 15.11 -19.67
N THR A 27 -37.06 13.88 -20.18
CA THR A 27 -37.73 13.41 -21.40
C THR A 27 -39.11 12.80 -21.13
N ASN A 28 -39.62 12.86 -19.89
CA ASN A 28 -40.92 12.31 -19.48
C ASN A 28 -41.17 10.85 -19.92
N GLY A 29 -40.10 10.04 -20.01
CA GLY A 29 -40.20 8.65 -20.45
C GLY A 29 -40.41 8.47 -21.97
N GLN A 30 -40.47 9.55 -22.75
CA GLN A 30 -40.45 9.46 -24.20
C GLN A 30 -39.00 9.29 -24.69
N PRO A 31 -38.73 8.37 -25.63
CA PRO A 31 -37.45 8.32 -26.32
C PRO A 31 -37.23 9.66 -27.02
N MET A 32 -36.16 10.37 -26.67
CA MET A 32 -35.82 11.64 -27.31
C MET A 32 -35.61 11.37 -28.81
N ASN A 33 -36.50 11.89 -29.65
CA ASN A 33 -36.40 11.76 -31.10
C ASN A 33 -35.30 12.71 -31.62
N ASP A 34 -34.57 12.30 -32.67
CA ASP A 34 -33.49 13.08 -33.31
C ASP A 34 -33.97 14.33 -34.09
N LYS A 35 -35.17 14.85 -33.74
CA LYS A 35 -35.66 16.14 -34.23
C LYS A 35 -34.92 17.30 -33.56
N ARG A 36 -35.21 18.54 -33.97
CA ARG A 36 -34.58 19.79 -33.47
C ARG A 36 -34.34 19.74 -31.94
N ASN A 37 -33.06 19.79 -31.54
CA ASN A 37 -32.48 19.65 -30.19
C ASN A 37 -32.10 18.24 -29.68
N GLY A 38 -32.40 17.14 -30.38
CA GLY A 38 -32.02 15.77 -29.99
C GLY A 38 -30.50 15.55 -29.92
N GLY A 39 -29.75 16.01 -30.93
CA GLY A 39 -28.29 15.88 -30.95
C GLY A 39 -27.57 16.56 -29.77
N ALA A 40 -28.09 17.69 -29.28
CA ALA A 40 -27.52 18.37 -28.10
C ALA A 40 -27.76 17.56 -26.81
N PHE A 41 -28.93 16.92 -26.69
CA PHE A 41 -29.26 16.02 -25.59
C PHE A 41 -28.33 14.80 -25.57
N PHE A 42 -28.19 14.09 -26.68
CA PHE A 42 -27.32 12.91 -26.76
C PHE A 42 -25.85 13.24 -26.47
N ARG A 43 -25.35 14.39 -26.96
CA ARG A 43 -24.00 14.86 -26.59
C ARG A 43 -23.83 15.09 -25.09
N LYS A 44 -24.86 15.59 -24.40
CA LYS A 44 -24.84 15.78 -22.95
C LYS A 44 -24.85 14.42 -22.21
N VAL A 45 -25.72 13.51 -22.64
CA VAL A 45 -25.81 12.15 -22.09
C VAL A 45 -24.49 11.41 -22.26
N GLU A 46 -23.86 11.49 -23.44
CA GLU A 46 -22.59 10.81 -23.67
C GLU A 46 -21.45 11.39 -22.82
N LYS A 47 -21.38 12.72 -22.67
CA LYS A 47 -20.44 13.34 -21.72
C LYS A 47 -20.65 12.86 -20.29
N GLN A 48 -21.90 12.68 -19.85
CA GLN A 48 -22.21 12.14 -18.53
C GLN A 48 -21.78 10.67 -18.41
N ASN A 49 -22.03 9.86 -19.44
CA ASN A 49 -21.59 8.46 -19.48
C ASN A 49 -20.07 8.37 -19.37
N ASP A 50 -19.33 9.16 -20.13
CA ASP A 50 -17.86 9.20 -20.07
C ASP A 50 -17.38 9.63 -18.68
N ALA A 51 -18.01 10.65 -18.09
CA ALA A 51 -17.69 11.09 -16.74
C ALA A 51 -17.95 10.00 -15.68
N ILE A 52 -18.99 9.18 -15.84
CA ILE A 52 -19.31 8.03 -14.98
C ILE A 52 -18.26 6.93 -15.18
N ARG A 53 -17.98 6.51 -16.41
CA ARG A 53 -16.98 5.48 -16.75
C ARG A 53 -15.61 5.84 -16.18
N ASN A 54 -15.17 7.09 -16.37
CA ASN A 54 -13.90 7.58 -15.83
C ASN A 54 -13.86 7.58 -14.30
N MET A 55 -14.96 7.94 -13.64
CA MET A 55 -15.05 7.89 -12.18
C MET A 55 -15.01 6.45 -11.66
N GLN A 56 -15.72 5.52 -12.29
CA GLN A 56 -15.67 4.10 -11.96
C GLN A 56 -14.25 3.53 -12.11
N ALA A 57 -13.54 3.87 -13.19
CA ALA A 57 -12.15 3.45 -13.40
C ALA A 57 -11.21 4.01 -12.30
N SER A 58 -11.41 5.28 -11.89
CA SER A 58 -10.65 5.90 -10.80
C SER A 58 -10.92 5.24 -9.43
N ILE A 59 -12.17 4.84 -9.19
CA ILE A 59 -12.56 4.07 -8.00
C ILE A 59 -11.87 2.72 -8.01
N GLN A 60 -11.92 1.98 -9.12
CA GLN A 60 -11.28 0.66 -9.22
C GLN A 60 -9.78 0.72 -8.93
N LYS A 61 -9.06 1.69 -9.54
CA LYS A 61 -7.63 1.91 -9.25
C LYS A 61 -7.36 2.15 -7.76
N THR A 62 -8.29 2.82 -7.06
CA THR A 62 -8.17 3.10 -5.62
C THR A 62 -8.41 1.83 -4.80
N LYS A 63 -9.40 1.01 -5.17
CA LYS A 63 -9.66 -0.30 -4.55
C LYS A 63 -8.44 -1.21 -4.70
N ASP A 64 -7.91 -1.34 -5.92
CA ASP A 64 -6.71 -2.14 -6.18
C ASP A 64 -5.50 -1.67 -5.37
N ALA A 65 -5.34 -0.36 -5.17
CA ALA A 65 -4.26 0.19 -4.34
C ALA A 65 -4.43 -0.22 -2.86
N ILE A 66 -5.64 -0.12 -2.32
CA ILE A 66 -5.97 -0.56 -0.96
C ILE A 66 -5.70 -2.05 -0.80
N ASP A 67 -6.11 -2.87 -1.76
CA ASP A 67 -5.93 -4.32 -1.70
C ASP A 67 -4.44 -4.70 -1.74
N ARG A 68 -3.62 -4.01 -2.55
CA ARG A 68 -2.16 -4.18 -2.54
C ARG A 68 -1.54 -3.81 -1.18
N GLU A 69 -1.99 -2.72 -0.56
CA GLU A 69 -1.52 -2.32 0.77
C GLU A 69 -1.91 -3.34 1.85
N LYS A 70 -3.15 -3.84 1.81
CA LYS A 70 -3.66 -4.86 2.73
C LYS A 70 -2.90 -6.18 2.56
N SER A 71 -2.72 -6.63 1.33
CA SER A 71 -1.96 -7.83 0.99
C SER A 71 -0.50 -7.73 1.47
N THR A 72 0.16 -6.60 1.21
CA THR A 72 1.53 -6.34 1.69
C THR A 72 1.61 -6.41 3.22
N THR A 73 0.64 -5.80 3.91
CA THR A 73 0.59 -5.79 5.37
C THR A 73 0.35 -7.19 5.93
N ALA A 74 -0.57 -7.96 5.32
CA ALA A 74 -0.85 -9.34 5.70
C ALA A 74 0.38 -10.23 5.50
N TYR A 75 1.09 -10.08 4.38
CA TYR A 75 2.33 -10.80 4.10
C TYR A 75 3.42 -10.50 5.15
N VAL A 76 3.65 -9.22 5.45
CA VAL A 76 4.61 -8.80 6.49
C VAL A 76 4.24 -9.40 7.86
N LYS A 77 2.96 -9.36 8.23
CA LYS A 77 2.46 -9.95 9.48
C LYS A 77 2.66 -11.47 9.51
N GLY A 78 2.41 -12.15 8.39
CA GLY A 78 2.64 -13.58 8.24
C GLY A 78 4.11 -13.94 8.47
N VAL A 79 5.03 -13.24 7.80
CA VAL A 79 6.48 -13.45 7.99
C VAL A 79 6.87 -13.17 9.44
N LYS A 80 6.41 -12.06 10.04
CA LYS A 80 6.71 -11.73 11.44
C LYS A 80 6.29 -12.85 12.40
N SER A 81 5.16 -13.51 12.13
CA SER A 81 4.67 -14.61 12.96
C SER A 81 5.56 -15.86 12.91
N GLY A 82 6.34 -16.04 11.83
CA GLY A 82 7.34 -17.11 11.69
C GLY A 82 8.74 -16.73 12.17
N LEU A 83 8.99 -15.47 12.57
CA LEU A 83 10.30 -15.05 13.06
C LEU A 83 10.54 -15.55 14.50
N PRO A 84 11.81 -15.78 14.89
CA PRO A 84 12.16 -16.02 16.28
C PRO A 84 11.65 -14.92 17.22
N LYS A 85 11.25 -15.32 18.43
CA LYS A 85 10.68 -14.41 19.44
C LYS A 85 11.57 -13.20 19.72
N SER A 86 12.89 -13.38 19.72
CA SER A 86 13.87 -12.32 19.97
C SER A 86 13.82 -11.22 18.91
N ILE A 87 13.72 -11.58 17.63
CA ILE A 87 13.58 -10.62 16.53
C ILE A 87 12.21 -9.96 16.56
N SER A 88 11.13 -10.73 16.72
CA SER A 88 9.77 -10.20 16.80
C SER A 88 9.60 -9.20 17.93
N SER A 89 10.18 -9.48 19.11
CA SER A 89 10.17 -8.59 20.26
C SER A 89 10.96 -7.30 20.01
N LEU A 90 12.07 -7.36 19.28
CA LEU A 90 12.83 -6.16 18.89
C LEU A 90 12.04 -5.28 17.91
N ILE A 91 11.25 -5.88 17.01
CA ILE A 91 10.35 -5.12 16.13
C ILE A 91 9.28 -4.40 16.96
N ASP A 92 8.66 -5.09 17.92
CA ASP A 92 7.61 -4.51 18.78
C ASP A 92 8.14 -3.39 19.67
N LYS A 93 9.36 -3.54 20.20
CA LYS A 93 10.05 -2.50 20.97
C LYS A 93 10.61 -1.35 20.10
N LYS A 94 10.36 -1.36 18.78
CA LYS A 94 10.94 -0.42 17.80
C LYS A 94 12.48 -0.40 17.81
N GLY A 95 13.12 -1.48 18.24
CA GLY A 95 14.57 -1.67 18.13
C GLY A 95 15.00 -2.07 16.72
N LEU A 96 14.10 -2.64 15.94
CA LEU A 96 14.28 -2.97 14.53
C LEU A 96 13.08 -2.50 13.69
N THR A 97 13.36 -1.97 12.50
CA THR A 97 12.35 -1.64 11.50
C THR A 97 12.33 -2.72 10.42
N GLN A 98 11.21 -3.44 10.29
CA GLN A 98 11.03 -4.48 9.27
C GLN A 98 10.76 -3.88 7.88
N TRP A 99 11.41 -4.40 6.85
CA TRP A 99 11.21 -3.93 5.48
C TRP A 99 9.96 -4.53 4.85
N LYS A 100 8.98 -3.71 4.44
CA LYS A 100 7.73 -4.19 3.83
C LYS A 100 7.94 -5.01 2.54
N LYS A 101 8.92 -4.65 1.70
CA LYS A 101 9.19 -5.33 0.41
C LYS A 101 9.88 -6.68 0.60
N TYR A 102 10.77 -6.77 1.58
CA TYR A 102 11.50 -7.99 1.92
C TYR A 102 11.42 -8.20 3.45
N PRO A 103 10.33 -8.80 3.96
CA PRO A 103 10.04 -8.82 5.41
C PRO A 103 11.03 -9.62 6.26
N ASN A 104 11.92 -10.38 5.65
CA ASN A 104 13.07 -11.01 6.30
C ASN A 104 14.27 -10.06 6.47
N THR A 105 14.16 -8.80 6.04
CA THR A 105 15.19 -7.77 6.16
C THR A 105 14.76 -6.71 7.15
N PHE A 106 15.70 -6.27 7.98
CA PHE A 106 15.49 -5.34 9.08
C PHE A 106 16.54 -4.23 9.06
N PHE A 107 16.14 -3.07 9.56
CA PHE A 107 16.98 -1.89 9.72
C PHE A 107 17.07 -1.53 11.20
N VAL A 108 18.24 -1.04 11.61
CA VAL A 108 18.43 -0.48 12.95
C VAL A 108 18.07 1.00 12.88
N PRO A 109 17.11 1.50 13.68
CA PRO A 109 16.75 2.92 13.67
C PRO A 109 17.97 3.82 13.95
N GLY A 110 18.19 4.82 13.11
CA GLY A 110 19.35 5.71 13.20
C GLY A 110 20.65 5.12 12.65
N VAL A 111 20.59 4.00 11.92
CA VAL A 111 21.72 3.52 11.09
C VAL A 111 21.27 3.56 9.64
N GLU A 112 22.08 4.21 8.80
CA GLU A 112 21.80 4.27 7.38
C GLU A 112 22.36 3.07 6.61
N LYS A 113 21.65 2.68 5.55
CA LYS A 113 22.05 1.72 4.50
C LYS A 113 22.25 0.26 4.94
N ALA A 114 22.78 0.00 6.13
CA ALA A 114 23.07 -1.33 6.63
C ALA A 114 21.79 -2.12 6.97
N ARG A 115 21.85 -3.43 6.74
CA ARG A 115 20.70 -4.32 6.81
C ARG A 115 21.05 -5.56 7.62
N ILE A 116 20.13 -5.98 8.47
CA ILE A 116 20.15 -7.29 9.11
C ILE A 116 19.15 -8.17 8.36
N ILE A 117 19.53 -9.40 8.04
CA ILE A 117 18.72 -10.33 7.25
C ILE A 117 18.55 -11.62 8.06
N TRP A 118 17.31 -12.05 8.21
CA TRP A 118 16.97 -13.38 8.72
C TRP A 118 17.03 -14.40 7.59
N ASN A 119 17.87 -15.41 7.76
CA ASN A 119 17.94 -16.55 6.85
C ASN A 119 17.23 -17.75 7.48
N ASP A 120 15.96 -17.90 7.15
CA ASP A 120 15.07 -18.92 7.72
C ASP A 120 15.58 -20.35 7.49
N LYS A 121 16.11 -20.64 6.29
CA LYS A 121 16.63 -21.97 5.93
C LYS A 121 17.84 -22.40 6.75
N LYS A 122 18.67 -21.43 7.14
CA LYS A 122 19.92 -21.68 7.87
C LYS A 122 19.80 -21.29 9.34
N ASN A 123 18.61 -20.84 9.77
CA ASN A 123 18.30 -20.38 11.11
C ASN A 123 19.35 -19.40 11.67
N ARG A 124 19.78 -18.44 10.84
CA ARG A 124 20.91 -17.55 11.15
C ARG A 124 20.64 -16.12 10.73
N VAL A 125 21.30 -15.18 11.40
CA VAL A 125 21.32 -13.77 11.01
C VAL A 125 22.53 -13.46 10.13
N GLU A 126 22.28 -12.68 9.08
CA GLU A 126 23.29 -12.18 8.14
C GLU A 126 23.20 -10.66 8.08
N HIS A 127 24.27 -9.98 7.64
CA HIS A 127 24.25 -8.54 7.41
C HIS A 127 24.63 -8.20 5.97
N LYS A 128 24.16 -7.06 5.48
CA LYS A 128 24.59 -6.46 4.20
C LYS A 128 24.81 -4.97 4.35
N TYR A 129 25.70 -4.45 3.50
CA TYR A 129 26.01 -3.01 3.38
C TYR A 129 26.59 -2.37 4.63
N THR A 130 27.17 -3.14 5.56
CA THR A 130 27.89 -2.60 6.72
C THR A 130 29.04 -1.69 6.33
N ASN A 131 29.73 -2.01 5.23
CA ASN A 131 30.85 -1.23 4.71
C ASN A 131 30.44 0.14 4.14
N THR A 132 29.13 0.41 4.02
CA THR A 132 28.62 1.68 3.48
C THR A 132 28.35 2.72 4.57
N ILE A 133 28.45 2.32 5.84
CA ILE A 133 28.36 3.22 6.99
C ILE A 133 29.71 3.96 7.09
N GLN A 134 29.67 5.29 7.02
CA GLN A 134 30.86 6.12 7.19
C GLN A 134 31.02 6.61 8.64
N ASP A 135 29.91 6.71 9.36
CA ASP A 135 29.86 7.22 10.72
C ASP A 135 30.20 6.13 11.77
N PRO A 136 31.26 6.31 12.58
CA PRO A 136 31.64 5.37 13.63
C PRO A 136 30.53 5.09 14.67
N GLU A 137 29.69 6.08 14.99
CA GLU A 137 28.61 5.90 15.98
C GLU A 137 27.53 4.96 15.43
N GLN A 138 27.13 5.17 14.17
CA GLN A 138 26.20 4.29 13.48
C GLN A 138 26.75 2.88 13.34
N GLN A 139 28.05 2.75 13.03
CA GLN A 139 28.70 1.45 12.93
C GLN A 139 28.69 0.72 14.28
N LYS A 140 28.99 1.41 15.38
CA LYS A 140 28.93 0.84 16.73
C LYS A 140 27.52 0.41 17.10
N LYS A 141 26.51 1.26 16.84
CA LYS A 141 25.09 0.95 17.10
C LYS A 141 24.63 -0.27 16.31
N PHE A 142 24.98 -0.33 15.03
CA PHE A 142 24.66 -1.48 14.18
C PHE A 142 25.35 -2.75 14.69
N ALA A 143 26.65 -2.66 14.98
CA ALA A 143 27.45 -3.79 15.44
C ALA A 143 26.92 -4.34 16.77
N GLN A 144 26.56 -3.49 17.74
CA GLN A 144 25.94 -3.92 19.00
C GLN A 144 24.66 -4.71 18.78
N MET A 145 23.75 -4.20 17.93
CA MET A 145 22.49 -4.87 17.62
C MET A 145 22.71 -6.19 16.88
N PHE A 146 23.55 -6.16 15.84
CA PHE A 146 23.86 -7.34 15.03
C PHE A 146 24.57 -8.41 15.85
N ASN A 147 25.58 -8.06 16.63
CA ASN A 147 26.36 -9.01 17.44
C ASN A 147 25.50 -9.66 18.51
N SER A 148 24.54 -8.93 19.09
CA SER A 148 23.58 -9.50 20.06
C SER A 148 22.76 -10.62 19.41
N LEU A 149 22.23 -10.39 18.20
CA LEU A 149 21.49 -11.40 17.44
C LEU A 149 22.38 -12.52 16.90
N HIS A 150 23.58 -12.19 16.44
CA HIS A 150 24.55 -13.15 15.92
C HIS A 150 25.01 -14.12 17.01
N ALA A 151 25.19 -13.63 18.24
CA ALA A 151 25.53 -14.48 19.38
C ALA A 151 24.40 -15.47 19.73
N GLU A 152 23.15 -15.12 19.45
CA GLU A 152 21.99 -15.98 19.73
C GLU A 152 21.78 -17.05 18.66
N PHE A 153 21.83 -16.68 17.37
CA PHE A 153 21.44 -17.57 16.27
C PHE A 153 22.60 -18.22 15.51
N ASN A 154 23.81 -17.64 15.58
CA ASN A 154 24.96 -18.10 14.78
C ASN A 154 26.04 -18.78 15.62
N LYS A 155 25.85 -18.90 16.94
CA LYS A 155 26.72 -19.75 17.75
C LYS A 155 26.35 -21.21 17.48
N LYS A 156 27.34 -21.97 17.01
CA LYS A 156 27.29 -23.43 16.87
C LYS A 156 27.11 -24.07 18.24
#